data_AF-A0A351FFU9-F1
#
_entry.id   AF-A0A351FFU9-F1
#
_cell.length_a   1.000
_cell.length_b   1.000
_cell.length_c   1.000
_cell.angle_alpha   90.00
_cell.angle_beta   90.00
_cell.angle_gamma   90.00
#
_symmetry.space_group_name_H-M   'P 1'
#
loop_
_entity.id
_entity.type
_entity.pdbx_description
1 polymer ?
#
loop_
_entity_poly.entity_id
_entity_poly.type
_entity_poly.pdbx_seq_one_letter_code
_entity_poly.pdbx_strand_id
1 'polypeptide(L)' 'MERPRILAKAKTYLSEKPRTVTADRCERSEGDAHDFYSEGDYWWPNPEDPDGPYVRRDGETNPANFIAHRQSM' A
#
# COMPACT_ATOMS: atom_id res chain seq x y z
N MET A 1 -7.20 29.23 13.11
CA MET A 1 -6.96 27.89 13.68
C MET A 1 -6.07 27.01 12.81
N GLU A 2 -6.12 27.15 11.49
CA GLU A 2 -5.41 26.22 10.58
C GLU A 2 -3.89 26.42 10.50
N ARG A 3 -3.40 27.67 10.49
CA ARG A 3 -1.96 27.96 10.35
C ARG A 3 -1.09 27.26 11.41
N PRO A 4 -1.42 27.31 12.72
CA PRO A 4 -0.68 26.54 13.73
C PRO A 4 -0.67 25.02 13.48
N ARG A 5 -1.81 24.45 13.05
CA ARG A 5 -1.94 23.02 12.73
C ARG A 5 -1.03 22.62 11.57
N ILE A 6 -0.99 23.43 10.51
CA ILE A 6 -0.13 23.20 9.33
C ILE A 6 1.34 23.29 9.72
N LEU A 7 1.76 24.34 10.44
CA LEU A 7 3.15 24.52 10.84
C LEU A 7 3.66 23.37 11.75
N ALA A 8 2.80 22.86 12.64
CA ALA A 8 3.12 21.71 13.46
C ALA A 8 3.36 20.44 12.61
N LYS A 9 2.45 20.14 11.67
CA LYS A 9 2.62 19.00 10.74
C LYS A 9 3.87 19.14 9.86
N ALA A 10 4.09 20.33 9.30
CA ALA A 10 5.25 20.61 8.46
C ALA A 10 6.57 20.37 9.22
N LYS A 11 6.64 20.79 10.49
CA LYS A 11 7.82 20.54 11.33
C LYS A 11 8.08 19.05 11.54
N THR A 12 7.02 18.23 11.69
CA THR A 12 7.14 16.77 11.76
C THR A 12 7.70 16.21 10.45
N TYR A 13 7.09 16.55 9.31
CA TYR A 13 7.48 16.03 8.00
C TYR A 13 8.91 16.42 7.58
N LEU A 14 9.44 17.56 8.03
CA LEU A 14 10.83 17.95 7.79
C LEU A 14 11.86 16.95 8.37
N SER A 15 11.47 16.18 9.38
CA SER A 15 12.34 15.18 10.02
C SER A 15 12.13 13.75 9.50
N GLU A 16 11.06 13.52 8.75
CA GLU A 16 10.75 12.21 8.19
C GLU A 16 11.70 11.91 7.01
N LYS A 17 12.20 10.67 6.96
CA LYS A 17 13.02 10.23 5.83
C LYS A 17 12.10 9.84 4.68
N PRO A 18 12.38 10.28 3.43
CA PRO A 18 11.62 9.84 2.28
C PRO A 18 11.77 8.32 2.13
N ARG A 19 10.65 7.63 1.96
CA ARG A 19 10.60 6.21 1.63
C ARG A 19 10.44 6.09 0.12
N THR A 20 11.22 5.20 -0.50
CA THR A 20 11.17 4.98 -1.95
C THR A 20 10.49 3.65 -2.27
N VAL A 21 9.99 3.51 -3.49
CA VAL A 21 9.40 2.24 -3.98
C VAL A 21 10.37 1.06 -3.84
N THR A 22 11.67 1.32 -3.99
CA THR A 22 12.75 0.33 -3.85
C THR A 22 12.99 -0.16 -2.42
N ALA A 23 12.29 0.38 -1.42
CA ALA A 23 12.46 0.00 -0.01
C ALA A 23 11.94 -1.42 0.28
N ASP A 24 11.00 -1.94 -0.52
CA ASP A 24 10.52 -3.32 -0.43
C ASP A 24 10.35 -3.92 -1.81
N ARG A 25 10.12 -5.22 -1.83
CA ARG A 25 9.70 -5.94 -3.02
C ARG A 25 8.59 -6.91 -2.63
N CYS A 26 7.50 -6.91 -3.40
CA CYS A 26 6.48 -7.93 -3.27
C CYS A 26 6.92 -9.19 -4.04
N GLU A 27 6.90 -10.35 -3.40
CA GLU A 27 7.19 -11.63 -4.06
C GLU A 27 6.20 -11.96 -5.19
N ARG A 28 4.97 -11.41 -5.12
CA ARG A 28 3.92 -11.57 -6.14
C ARG A 28 4.05 -10.57 -7.30
N SER A 29 5.03 -9.66 -7.27
CA SER A 29 5.25 -8.71 -8.35
C SER A 29 6.18 -9.31 -9.41
N GLU A 30 5.73 -9.31 -10.65
CA GLU A 30 6.53 -9.69 -11.82
C GLU A 30 7.52 -8.58 -12.26
N GLY A 31 7.42 -7.38 -11.68
CA GLY A 31 8.27 -6.23 -11.99
C GLY A 31 9.64 -6.25 -11.32
N ASP A 32 10.45 -5.25 -11.64
CA ASP A 32 11.74 -4.99 -10.99
C ASP A 32 11.61 -4.08 -9.75
N ALA A 33 12.74 -3.74 -9.12
CA ALA A 33 12.76 -2.96 -7.88
C ALA A 33 12.23 -1.52 -8.03
N HIS A 34 12.14 -1.01 -9.26
CA HIS A 34 11.64 0.32 -9.59
C HIS A 34 10.16 0.32 -9.98
N ASP A 35 9.56 -0.85 -10.19
CA ASP A 35 8.15 -0.97 -10.52
C ASP A 35 7.26 -0.85 -9.29
N PHE A 36 6.24 0.00 -9.40
CA PHE A 36 5.20 0.10 -8.37
C PHE A 36 4.23 -1.10 -8.46
N TYR A 37 3.92 -1.73 -7.33
CA TYR A 37 2.99 -2.84 -7.23
C TYR A 37 1.99 -2.59 -6.10
N SER A 38 0.72 -2.87 -6.35
CA SER A 38 -0.32 -2.88 -5.30
C SER A 38 -1.47 -3.79 -5.69
N GLU A 39 -2.21 -4.27 -4.69
CA GLU A 39 -3.36 -5.15 -4.87
C GLU A 39 -4.67 -4.39 -4.66
N GLY A 40 -5.70 -4.70 -5.43
CA GLY A 40 -6.99 -4.02 -5.27
C GLY A 40 -7.59 -4.33 -3.90
N ASP A 41 -8.09 -3.30 -3.21
CA ASP A 41 -8.49 -3.38 -1.79
C ASP A 41 -9.55 -4.45 -1.53
N TYR A 42 -10.45 -4.65 -2.49
CA TYR A 42 -11.63 -5.51 -2.33
C TYR A 42 -11.44 -6.90 -2.92
N TRP A 43 -10.23 -7.30 -3.30
CA TRP A 43 -9.98 -8.63 -3.86
C TRP A 43 -9.43 -9.58 -2.80
N TRP A 44 -10.12 -10.71 -2.62
CA TRP A 44 -9.84 -11.70 -1.58
C TRP A 44 -9.64 -13.10 -2.20
N PRO A 45 -8.81 -13.97 -1.60
CA PRO A 45 -8.75 -15.37 -1.98
C PRO A 45 -10.13 -16.03 -1.92
N ASN A 46 -10.44 -16.87 -2.91
CA ASN A 46 -11.66 -17.64 -2.90
C ASN A 46 -11.52 -18.83 -1.92
N PRO A 47 -12.31 -18.93 -0.84
CA PRO A 47 -12.21 -20.05 0.10
C PRO A 47 -12.67 -21.40 -0.50
N GLU A 48 -13.47 -21.36 -1.56
CA GLU A 48 -13.96 -22.58 -2.25
C GLU A 48 -12.95 -23.10 -3.28
N ASP A 49 -12.09 -22.22 -3.79
CA ASP A 49 -11.05 -22.53 -4.77
C ASP A 49 -9.80 -21.69 -4.48
N PRO A 50 -8.91 -22.14 -3.57
CA PRO A 50 -7.75 -21.36 -3.14
C PRO A 50 -6.74 -21.03 -4.27
N ASP A 51 -6.72 -21.82 -5.33
CA ASP A 51 -5.85 -21.63 -6.50
C ASP A 51 -6.56 -20.85 -7.64
N GLY A 52 -7.85 -20.54 -7.45
CA GLY A 52 -8.67 -19.80 -8.39
C GLY A 52 -8.44 -18.28 -8.35
N PRO A 53 -9.10 -17.53 -9.26
CA PRO A 53 -9.04 -16.07 -9.25
C PRO A 53 -9.63 -15.51 -7.95
N TYR A 54 -9.12 -14.37 -7.52
CA TYR A 54 -9.65 -13.67 -6.36
C TYR A 54 -11.11 -13.28 -6.60
N VAL A 55 -11.88 -13.18 -5.52
CA VAL A 55 -13.28 -12.73 -5.52
C VAL A 55 -13.37 -11.32 -4.95
N ARG A 56 -14.28 -10.52 -5.49
CA ARG A 56 -14.50 -9.14 -5.02
C ARG A 56 -15.46 -9.12 -3.82
N ARG A 57 -15.03 -8.52 -2.71
CA ARG A 57 -15.85 -8.18 -1.53
C ARG A 57 -15.88 -6.67 -1.37
N ASP A 58 -16.88 -6.04 -1.96
CA ASP A 58 -16.95 -4.58 -2.02
C ASP A 58 -17.09 -3.95 -0.63
N GLY A 59 -16.28 -2.93 -0.33
CA GLY A 59 -16.25 -2.25 0.97
C GLY A 59 -15.43 -2.96 2.05
N GLU A 60 -14.89 -4.15 1.78
CA GLU A 60 -14.03 -4.89 2.70
C GLU A 60 -12.58 -4.89 2.22
N THR A 61 -11.72 -4.09 2.84
CA THR A 61 -10.28 -4.07 2.54
C THR A 61 -9.62 -5.36 3.00
N ASN A 62 -8.96 -6.06 2.07
CA ASN A 62 -8.15 -7.24 2.37
C ASN A 62 -6.89 -6.85 3.19
N PRO A 63 -6.78 -7.26 4.47
CA PRO A 63 -5.64 -6.91 5.30
C PRO A 63 -4.35 -7.64 4.91
N ALA A 64 -4.43 -8.67 4.07
CA ALA A 64 -3.27 -9.39 3.54
C ALA A 64 -2.65 -8.70 2.31
N ASN A 65 -3.24 -7.61 1.83
CA ASN A 65 -2.71 -6.86 0.70
C ASN A 65 -1.29 -6.34 0.99
N PHE A 66 -0.46 -6.39 -0.03
CA PHE A 66 0.81 -5.70 -0.07
C PHE A 66 0.57 -4.19 -0.20
N ILE A 67 0.80 -3.46 0.89
CA ILE A 67 0.59 -2.01 0.98
C ILE A 67 1.88 -1.19 1.02
N ALA A 68 3.06 -1.83 1.07
CA ALA A 68 4.32 -1.15 1.36
C ALA A 68 4.68 -0.10 0.30
N HIS A 69 4.44 -0.36 -0.99
CA HIS A 69 4.68 0.65 -2.03
C HIS A 69 3.73 1.85 -1.90
N ARG A 70 2.48 1.66 -1.44
CA ARG A 70 1.57 2.78 -1.15
C ARG A 70 2.05 3.66 0.00
N GLN A 71 2.77 3.08 0.96
CA GLN A 71 3.40 3.82 2.06
C GLN A 71 4.64 4.61 1.61
N SER A 72 5.05 4.47 0.35
CA SER A 72 6.18 5.19 -0.25
C SER A 72 5.72 6.38 -1.11
N MET A 73 4.42 6.71 -1.08
CA MET A 73 3.80 7.85 -1.75
C MET A 73 3.18 8.79 -0.71
#